data_AF-A0AAE9W995-F1
#
_entry.id   AF-A0AAE9W995-F1
#
_cell.length_a   1.000
_cell.length_b   1.000
_cell.length_c   1.000
_cell.angle_alpha   90.00
_cell.angle_beta   90.00
_cell.angle_gamma   90.00
#
_symmetry.space_group_name_H-M   'P 1'
#
loop_
_entity.id
_entity.type
_entity.pdbx_description
1 polymer ?
#
loop_
_entity_poly.entity_id
_entity_poly.type
_entity_poly.pdbx_seq_one_letter_code
_entity_poly.pdbx_strand_id
1 'polypeptide(L)'
;MNQDLFSNPFGIAPPSNDSFAALSKFTYEFAEAIPQDRFDSFKSKLASLHKAVTSKLEGGETRPRDDMSEVRRILQELREGQSELREGQSELREGQTNLREEMIQGISRLEGRVDSFANDFRSNNAETFSRMNRNENRINMTRSSSQRSENIINRVAAKNTKPIPFVNGQEPPNDLPELLNISDVDSLNLNQLKTYVKGYDQSFDENEPQASLKRKLADYSGFITPQESLYEFSEGNETLRDVGNINSTPSLRRTSRRH
;
A
#
# COMPACT_ATOMS: atom_id res chain seq x y z
N MET A 1 -18.12 -15.69 16.42
CA MET A 1 -17.02 -16.68 16.39
C MET A 1 -17.68 -18.02 16.62
N ASN A 2 -17.92 -18.77 15.54
CA ASN A 2 -18.57 -20.09 15.62
C ASN A 2 -17.53 -21.10 16.07
N GLN A 3 -17.53 -21.42 17.36
CA GLN A 3 -16.64 -22.43 17.95
C GLN A 3 -17.01 -23.87 17.51
N ASP A 4 -18.17 -24.06 16.87
CA ASP A 4 -18.66 -25.38 16.47
C ASP A 4 -18.08 -25.93 15.15
N LEU A 5 -17.30 -25.14 14.38
CA LEU A 5 -16.75 -25.61 13.10
C LEU A 5 -15.51 -26.50 13.21
N PHE A 6 -14.88 -26.57 14.39
CA PHE A 6 -13.64 -27.34 14.62
C PHE A 6 -13.83 -28.46 15.64
N SER A 7 -15.06 -28.91 15.85
CA SER A 7 -15.35 -30.04 16.72
C SER A 7 -14.92 -31.34 16.05
N ASN A 8 -13.74 -31.85 16.44
CA ASN A 8 -13.36 -33.21 16.08
C ASN A 8 -14.24 -34.22 16.86
N PRO A 9 -14.37 -35.48 16.42
CA PRO A 9 -15.27 -36.46 17.04
C PRO A 9 -14.89 -36.84 18.49
N PHE A 10 -13.73 -36.38 18.96
CA PHE A 10 -13.21 -36.56 20.32
C PHE A 10 -13.42 -35.34 21.22
N GLY A 11 -14.03 -34.25 20.70
CA GLY A 11 -14.32 -33.04 21.47
C GLY A 11 -13.08 -32.25 21.90
N ILE A 12 -11.91 -32.51 21.31
CA ILE A 12 -10.68 -31.77 21.64
C ILE A 12 -10.68 -30.45 20.88
N ALA A 13 -10.60 -29.35 21.62
CA ALA A 13 -10.57 -28.02 21.05
C ALA A 13 -9.30 -27.82 20.19
N PRO A 14 -9.41 -27.14 19.04
CA PRO A 14 -8.24 -26.78 18.24
C PRO A 14 -7.25 -25.92 19.07
N PRO A 15 -5.95 -25.94 18.75
CA PRO A 15 -4.96 -25.16 19.46
C PRO A 15 -5.32 -23.68 19.40
N SER A 16 -5.27 -23.02 20.57
CA SER A 16 -5.70 -21.62 20.72
C SER A 16 -4.77 -20.61 20.04
N ASN A 17 -3.58 -21.03 19.60
CA ASN A 17 -2.61 -20.26 18.83
C ASN A 17 -1.57 -21.19 18.15
N ASP A 18 -0.74 -20.62 17.27
CA ASP A 18 0.30 -21.34 16.52
C ASP A 18 1.56 -21.63 17.34
N SER A 19 1.50 -21.50 18.67
CA SER A 19 2.67 -21.79 19.50
C SER A 19 2.99 -23.29 19.48
N PHE A 20 4.27 -23.63 19.44
CA PHE A 20 4.72 -25.03 19.49
C PHE A 20 4.15 -25.78 20.70
N ALA A 21 3.98 -25.10 21.83
CA ALA A 21 3.38 -25.66 23.03
C ALA A 21 1.89 -25.98 22.86
N ALA A 22 1.11 -25.11 22.23
CA ALA A 22 -0.30 -25.35 21.95
C ALA A 22 -0.48 -26.48 20.93
N LEU A 23 0.38 -26.53 19.90
CA LEU A 23 0.38 -27.61 18.92
C LEU A 23 0.77 -28.95 19.54
N SER A 24 1.84 -28.98 20.34
CA SER A 24 2.30 -30.20 21.03
C SER A 24 1.25 -30.73 22.02
N LYS A 25 0.56 -29.84 22.73
CA LYS A 25 -0.53 -30.20 23.65
C LYS A 25 -1.73 -30.78 22.90
N PHE A 26 -2.17 -30.12 21.82
CA PHE A 26 -3.23 -30.63 20.97
C PHE A 26 -2.89 -32.01 20.39
N THR A 27 -1.65 -32.21 19.93
CA THR A 27 -1.20 -33.49 19.36
C THR A 27 -1.19 -34.60 20.41
N TYR A 28 -0.80 -34.27 21.65
CA TYR A 28 -0.79 -35.22 22.76
C TYR A 28 -2.22 -35.62 23.19
N GLU A 29 -3.11 -34.64 23.37
CA GLU A 29 -4.52 -34.88 23.69
C GLU A 29 -5.22 -35.69 22.59
N PHE A 30 -4.91 -35.39 21.32
CA PHE A 30 -5.44 -36.14 20.18
C PHE A 30 -4.94 -37.58 20.16
N ALA A 31 -3.67 -37.83 20.48
CA ALA A 31 -3.11 -39.17 20.59
C ALA A 31 -3.70 -39.97 21.76
N GLU A 32 -4.05 -39.29 22.86
CA GLU A 32 -4.70 -39.89 24.03
C GLU A 32 -6.19 -40.21 23.79
N ALA A 33 -6.85 -39.41 22.94
CA ALA A 33 -8.26 -39.59 22.61
C ALA A 33 -8.53 -40.54 21.42
N ILE A 34 -7.49 -41.02 20.74
CA ILE A 34 -7.61 -42.20 19.89
C ILE A 34 -8.23 -43.30 20.76
N PRO A 35 -9.31 -43.99 20.35
CA PRO A 35 -10.16 -44.76 21.26
C PRO A 35 -9.39 -45.89 21.96
N GLN A 36 -8.82 -45.56 23.12
CA GLN A 36 -8.04 -46.46 23.95
C GLN A 36 -8.94 -47.58 24.46
N ASP A 37 -10.23 -47.30 24.65
CA ASP A 37 -11.33 -48.18 24.98
C ASP A 37 -11.58 -49.27 23.91
N ARG A 38 -11.54 -48.94 22.61
CA ARG A 38 -11.62 -49.98 21.56
C ARG A 38 -10.35 -50.82 21.50
N PHE A 39 -9.20 -50.20 21.72
CA PHE A 39 -7.91 -50.89 21.72
C PHE A 39 -7.74 -51.78 22.97
N ASP A 40 -8.27 -51.36 24.11
CA ASP A 40 -8.28 -52.08 25.38
C ASP A 40 -9.30 -53.21 25.36
N SER A 41 -10.45 -53.01 24.70
CA SER A 41 -11.39 -54.09 24.38
C SER A 41 -10.73 -55.16 23.49
N PHE A 42 -9.99 -54.75 22.46
CA PHE A 42 -9.23 -55.66 21.61
C PHE A 42 -8.13 -56.40 22.38
N LYS A 43 -7.35 -55.68 23.22
CA LYS A 43 -6.34 -56.29 24.11
C LYS A 43 -6.98 -57.28 25.09
N SER A 44 -8.13 -56.95 25.67
CA SER A 44 -8.87 -57.81 26.59
C SER A 44 -9.36 -59.09 25.90
N LYS A 45 -9.88 -58.97 24.67
CA LYS A 45 -10.24 -60.12 23.82
C LYS A 45 -9.03 -60.97 23.46
N LEU A 46 -7.89 -60.37 23.13
CA LEU A 46 -6.61 -61.05 22.85
C LEU A 46 -6.06 -61.78 24.08
N ALA A 47 -6.10 -61.14 25.24
CA ALA A 47 -5.69 -61.74 26.51
C ALA A 47 -6.60 -62.92 26.89
N SER A 48 -7.91 -62.81 26.63
CA SER A 48 -8.88 -63.88 26.85
C SER A 48 -8.66 -65.05 25.90
N LEU A 49 -8.37 -64.79 24.61
CA LEU A 49 -8.00 -65.80 23.64
C LEU A 49 -6.70 -66.51 24.04
N HIS A 50 -5.67 -65.73 24.41
CA HIS A 50 -4.40 -66.27 24.87
C HIS A 50 -4.61 -67.19 26.07
N LYS A 51 -5.31 -66.71 27.11
CA LYS A 51 -5.63 -67.50 28.31
C LYS A 51 -6.37 -68.80 27.98
N ALA A 52 -7.36 -68.75 27.08
CA ALA A 52 -8.12 -69.93 26.65
C ALA A 52 -7.26 -70.95 25.86
N VAL A 53 -6.28 -70.47 25.08
CA VAL A 53 -5.33 -71.33 24.35
C VAL A 53 -4.28 -71.92 25.31
N THR A 54 -3.75 -71.14 26.26
CA THR A 54 -2.75 -71.61 27.23
C THR A 54 -3.35 -72.63 28.21
N SER A 55 -4.56 -72.38 28.73
CA SER A 55 -5.25 -73.32 29.63
C SER A 55 -5.55 -74.68 28.97
N LYS A 56 -5.66 -74.70 27.63
CA LYS A 56 -5.82 -75.94 26.85
C LYS A 56 -4.54 -76.75 26.67
N LEU A 57 -3.37 -76.11 26.67
CA LEU A 57 -2.08 -76.81 26.56
C LEU A 57 -1.69 -77.48 27.89
N GLU A 58 -2.18 -76.95 29.01
CA GLU A 58 -1.89 -77.47 30.36
C GLU A 58 -2.98 -78.42 30.91
N GLY A 59 -4.24 -78.34 30.46
CA GLY A 59 -5.35 -79.16 30.93
C GLY A 59 -5.83 -80.20 29.91
N GLY A 60 -5.27 -81.41 29.96
CA GLY A 60 -5.86 -82.57 29.28
C GLY A 60 -7.23 -82.92 29.92
N GLU A 61 -8.22 -83.26 29.08
CA GLU A 61 -9.60 -83.65 29.43
C GLU A 61 -10.62 -82.53 29.72
N THR A 62 -11.36 -82.11 28.68
CA THR A 62 -12.84 -82.24 28.58
C THR A 62 -13.36 -81.72 27.21
N ARG A 63 -14.50 -82.28 26.78
CA ARG A 63 -15.28 -82.10 25.53
C ARG A 63 -14.82 -81.07 24.45
N PRO A 64 -14.15 -81.50 23.37
CA PRO A 64 -13.56 -80.61 22.34
C PRO A 64 -14.52 -79.84 21.41
N ARG A 65 -15.85 -80.08 21.49
CA ARG A 65 -16.82 -79.52 20.53
C ARG A 65 -17.38 -78.17 20.95
N ASP A 66 -17.61 -77.96 22.25
CA ASP A 66 -18.14 -76.70 22.78
C ASP A 66 -17.04 -75.62 22.81
N ASP A 67 -15.80 -76.00 23.15
CA ASP A 67 -14.67 -75.07 23.23
C ASP A 67 -14.18 -74.55 21.87
N MET A 68 -14.34 -75.32 20.79
CA MET A 68 -14.03 -74.85 19.43
C MET A 68 -15.05 -73.83 18.93
N SER A 69 -16.27 -73.85 19.49
CA SER A 69 -17.30 -72.86 19.18
C SER A 69 -16.94 -71.50 19.79
N GLU A 70 -16.38 -71.49 21.00
CA GLU A 70 -15.94 -70.27 21.69
C GLU A 70 -14.73 -69.62 21.02
N VAL A 71 -13.71 -70.40 20.64
CA VAL A 71 -12.55 -69.87 19.88
C VAL A 71 -12.98 -69.30 18.52
N ARG A 72 -13.92 -69.95 17.83
CA ARG A 72 -14.50 -69.41 16.59
C ARG A 72 -15.24 -68.10 16.82
N ARG A 73 -16.01 -67.99 17.92
CA ARG A 73 -16.70 -66.76 18.30
C ARG A 73 -15.70 -65.62 18.54
N ILE A 74 -14.64 -65.86 19.31
CA ILE A 74 -13.62 -64.83 19.59
C ILE A 74 -12.89 -64.40 18.30
N LEU A 75 -12.57 -65.33 17.40
CA LEU A 75 -11.95 -65.00 16.10
C LEU A 75 -12.89 -64.18 15.20
N GLN A 76 -14.18 -64.46 15.23
CA GLN A 76 -15.19 -63.69 14.51
C GLN A 76 -15.22 -62.24 15.02
N GLU A 77 -15.28 -62.06 16.33
CA GLU A 77 -15.27 -60.73 16.95
C GLU A 77 -13.97 -59.96 16.71
N LEU A 78 -12.82 -60.65 16.67
CA LEU A 78 -11.53 -60.04 16.36
C LEU A 78 -11.52 -59.51 14.92
N ARG A 79 -12.10 -60.26 13.98
CA ARG A 79 -12.24 -59.85 12.58
C ARG A 79 -13.17 -58.65 12.44
N GLU A 80 -14.27 -58.61 13.19
CA GLU A 80 -15.19 -57.46 13.23
C GLU A 80 -14.48 -56.22 13.79
N GLY A 81 -13.79 -56.34 14.92
CA GLY A 81 -13.02 -55.22 15.49
C GLY A 81 -11.91 -54.71 14.56
N GLN A 82 -11.27 -55.60 13.79
CA GLN A 82 -10.30 -55.18 12.77
C GLN A 82 -10.96 -54.41 11.62
N SER A 83 -12.17 -54.81 11.22
CA SER A 83 -12.95 -54.10 10.20
C SER A 83 -13.32 -52.69 10.68
N GLU A 84 -13.81 -52.56 11.91
CA GLU A 84 -14.15 -51.27 12.52
C GLU A 84 -12.94 -50.35 12.62
N LEU A 85 -11.77 -50.86 13.02
CA LEU A 85 -10.54 -50.07 13.08
C LEU A 85 -10.13 -49.55 11.69
N ARG A 86 -10.34 -50.34 10.65
CA ARG A 86 -10.03 -49.95 9.27
C ARG A 86 -10.97 -48.86 8.75
N GLU A 87 -12.24 -48.95 9.11
CA GLU A 87 -13.25 -47.94 8.81
C GLU A 87 -12.93 -46.63 9.53
N GLY A 88 -12.69 -46.68 10.85
CA GLY A 88 -12.29 -45.50 11.62
C GLY A 88 -11.02 -44.85 11.11
N GLN A 89 -10.02 -45.62 10.65
CA GLN A 89 -8.82 -45.06 9.98
C GLN A 89 -9.15 -44.34 8.67
N SER A 90 -10.12 -44.85 7.92
CA SER A 90 -10.54 -44.26 6.64
C SER A 90 -11.27 -42.93 6.87
N GLU A 91 -12.18 -42.89 7.84
CA GLU A 91 -12.86 -41.66 8.27
C GLU A 91 -11.88 -40.61 8.78
N LEU A 92 -10.89 -41.00 9.58
CA LEU A 92 -9.86 -40.10 10.08
C LEU A 92 -9.04 -39.48 8.95
N ARG A 93 -8.70 -40.29 7.94
CA ARG A 93 -7.97 -39.81 6.75
C ARG A 93 -8.81 -38.83 5.95
N GLU A 94 -10.10 -39.08 5.80
CA GLU A 94 -11.04 -38.18 5.11
C GLU A 94 -11.24 -36.86 5.88
N GLY A 95 -11.40 -36.93 7.19
CA GLY A 95 -11.46 -35.75 8.05
C GLY A 95 -10.21 -34.88 7.94
N GLN A 96 -9.03 -35.50 7.88
CA GLN A 96 -7.76 -34.80 7.66
C GLN A 96 -7.69 -34.12 6.28
N THR A 97 -8.18 -34.77 5.21
CA THR A 97 -8.20 -34.15 3.89
C THR A 97 -9.15 -32.96 3.84
N ASN A 98 -10.34 -33.09 4.42
CA ASN A 98 -11.34 -32.02 4.45
C ASN A 98 -10.84 -30.81 5.23
N LEU A 99 -10.28 -31.01 6.42
CA LEU A 99 -9.68 -29.93 7.22
C LEU A 99 -8.57 -29.20 6.46
N ARG A 100 -7.71 -29.94 5.74
CA ARG A 100 -6.65 -29.34 4.94
C ARG A 100 -7.21 -28.48 3.81
N GLU A 101 -8.26 -28.93 3.13
CA GLU A 101 -8.92 -28.18 2.07
C GLU A 101 -9.59 -26.91 2.61
N GLU A 102 -10.30 -27.00 3.73
CA GLU A 102 -10.91 -25.84 4.38
C GLU A 102 -9.87 -24.81 4.80
N MET A 103 -8.74 -25.25 5.36
CA MET A 103 -7.63 -24.35 5.70
C MET A 103 -7.08 -23.64 4.47
N ILE A 104 -6.84 -24.37 3.37
CA ILE A 104 -6.35 -23.77 2.12
C ILE A 104 -7.34 -22.73 1.60
N GLN A 105 -8.63 -23.06 1.56
CA GLN A 105 -9.67 -22.11 1.14
C GLN A 105 -9.74 -20.89 2.08
N GLY A 106 -9.62 -21.10 3.39
CA GLY A 106 -9.60 -20.04 4.38
C GLY A 106 -8.43 -19.08 4.18
N ILE A 107 -7.23 -19.61 3.94
CA ILE A 107 -6.02 -18.83 3.64
C ILE A 107 -6.22 -18.04 2.35
N SER A 108 -6.70 -18.66 1.26
CA SER A 108 -6.91 -17.94 -0.01
C SER A 108 -7.95 -16.82 0.11
N ARG A 109 -9.01 -17.01 0.92
CA ARG A 109 -9.99 -15.93 1.20
C ARG A 109 -9.35 -14.79 1.99
N LEU A 110 -8.47 -15.11 2.94
CA LEU A 110 -7.75 -14.10 3.73
C LEU A 110 -6.77 -13.31 2.86
N GLU A 111 -5.99 -13.99 2.01
CA GLU A 111 -5.08 -13.35 1.05
C GLU A 111 -5.83 -12.37 0.15
N GLY A 112 -6.95 -12.77 -0.45
CA GLY A 112 -7.76 -11.88 -1.27
C GLY A 112 -8.31 -10.66 -0.51
N ARG A 113 -8.67 -10.82 0.77
CA ARG A 113 -9.10 -9.70 1.62
C ARG A 113 -7.95 -8.76 1.97
N VAL A 114 -6.76 -9.29 2.25
CA VAL A 114 -5.56 -8.51 2.52
C VAL A 114 -5.15 -7.70 1.30
N ASP A 115 -5.18 -8.31 0.11
CA ASP A 115 -4.87 -7.62 -1.15
C ASP A 115 -5.86 -6.50 -1.45
N SER A 116 -7.16 -6.75 -1.27
CA SER A 116 -8.19 -5.71 -1.40
C SER A 116 -7.93 -4.55 -0.45
N PHE A 117 -7.66 -4.85 0.82
CA PHE A 117 -7.38 -3.82 1.82
C PHE A 117 -6.11 -3.02 1.46
N ALA A 118 -5.06 -3.69 0.99
CA ALA A 118 -3.83 -3.03 0.56
C ALA A 118 -4.08 -2.08 -0.62
N ASN A 119 -4.92 -2.48 -1.58
CA ASN A 119 -5.30 -1.64 -2.72
C ASN A 119 -6.13 -0.43 -2.29
N ASP A 120 -7.12 -0.62 -1.43
CA ASP A 120 -7.95 0.45 -0.89
C ASP A 120 -7.09 1.47 -0.11
N PHE A 121 -6.16 0.98 0.71
CA PHE A 121 -5.23 1.82 1.45
C PHE A 121 -4.34 2.67 0.53
N ARG A 122 -3.78 2.07 -0.54
CA ARG A 122 -2.98 2.80 -1.53
C ARG A 122 -3.81 3.87 -2.24
N SER A 123 -5.03 3.53 -2.67
CA SER A 123 -5.94 4.46 -3.35
C SER A 123 -6.31 5.65 -2.46
N ASN A 124 -6.73 5.37 -1.22
CA ASN A 124 -7.10 6.40 -0.25
C ASN A 124 -5.92 7.32 0.08
N ASN A 125 -4.70 6.77 0.19
CA ASN A 125 -3.51 7.58 0.41
C ASN A 125 -3.23 8.49 -0.79
N ALA A 126 -3.29 7.97 -2.02
CA ALA A 126 -3.07 8.76 -3.22
C ALA A 126 -4.08 9.92 -3.34
N GLU A 127 -5.35 9.68 -3.01
CA GLU A 127 -6.36 10.74 -2.94
C GLU A 127 -6.03 11.77 -1.85
N THR A 128 -5.64 11.31 -0.67
CA THR A 128 -5.31 12.18 0.47
C THR A 128 -4.14 13.12 0.12
N PHE A 129 -3.06 12.60 -0.48
CA PHE A 129 -1.94 13.42 -0.95
C PHE A 129 -2.38 14.41 -2.03
N SER A 130 -3.22 13.99 -2.97
CA SER A 130 -3.75 14.88 -4.01
C SER A 130 -4.58 16.03 -3.41
N ARG A 131 -5.41 15.75 -2.41
CA ARG A 131 -6.17 16.76 -1.67
C ARG A 131 -5.25 17.71 -0.92
N MET A 132 -4.21 17.19 -0.27
CA MET A 132 -3.23 17.99 0.47
C MET A 132 -2.50 18.97 -0.46
N ASN A 133 -1.99 18.51 -1.62
CA ASN A 133 -1.32 19.36 -2.60
C ASN A 133 -2.26 20.46 -3.14
N ARG A 134 -3.54 20.14 -3.40
CA ARG A 134 -4.53 21.16 -3.80
C ARG A 134 -4.74 22.20 -2.72
N ASN A 135 -4.83 21.78 -1.46
CA ASN A 135 -5.02 22.70 -0.33
C ASN A 135 -3.78 23.58 -0.12
N GLU A 136 -2.58 23.01 -0.23
CA GLU A 136 -1.33 23.75 -0.16
C GLU A 136 -1.25 24.82 -1.25
N ASN A 137 -1.54 24.46 -2.51
CA ASN A 137 -1.60 25.42 -3.61
C ASN A 137 -2.63 26.54 -3.35
N ARG A 138 -3.80 26.22 -2.80
CA ARG A 138 -4.83 27.22 -2.45
C ARG A 138 -4.37 28.16 -1.32
N ILE A 139 -3.68 27.62 -0.32
CA ILE A 139 -3.11 28.41 0.78
C ILE A 139 -2.05 29.36 0.24
N ASN A 140 -1.15 28.87 -0.60
CA ASN A 140 -0.08 29.69 -1.18
C ASN A 140 -0.61 30.78 -2.11
N MET A 141 -1.63 30.48 -2.92
CA MET A 141 -2.35 31.48 -3.72
C MET A 141 -2.98 32.57 -2.83
N THR A 142 -3.67 32.16 -1.76
CA THR A 142 -4.29 33.09 -0.80
C THR A 142 -3.24 33.98 -0.14
N ARG A 143 -2.11 33.41 0.28
CA ARG A 143 -1.00 34.15 0.90
C ARG A 143 -0.41 35.17 -0.06
N SER A 144 -0.12 34.77 -1.29
CA SER A 144 0.44 35.66 -2.33
C SER A 144 -0.52 36.80 -2.66
N SER A 145 -1.82 36.48 -2.82
CA SER A 145 -2.87 37.48 -3.05
C SER A 145 -3.03 38.46 -1.87
N SER A 146 -2.98 37.95 -0.63
CA SER A 146 -3.02 38.78 0.57
C SER A 146 -1.80 39.69 0.69
N GLN A 147 -0.60 39.22 0.35
CA GLN A 147 0.60 40.05 0.36
C GLN A 147 0.55 41.12 -0.73
N ARG A 148 0.04 40.77 -1.92
CA ARG A 148 -0.21 41.72 -3.01
C ARG A 148 -1.17 42.83 -2.59
N SER A 149 -2.30 42.49 -1.96
CA SER A 149 -3.26 43.50 -1.50
C SER A 149 -2.69 44.40 -0.40
N GLU A 150 -1.92 43.84 0.55
CA GLU A 150 -1.19 44.62 1.54
C GLU A 150 -0.20 45.59 0.88
N ASN A 151 0.54 45.13 -0.12
CA ASN A 151 1.49 45.97 -0.86
C ASN A 151 0.81 47.10 -1.62
N ILE A 152 -0.35 46.85 -2.24
CA ILE A 152 -1.14 47.90 -2.89
C ILE A 152 -1.53 48.98 -1.88
N ILE A 153 -2.03 48.58 -0.70
CA ILE A 153 -2.40 49.52 0.37
C ILE A 153 -1.19 50.29 0.87
N ASN A 154 -0.06 49.62 1.09
CA ASN A 154 1.17 50.24 1.54
C ASN A 154 1.68 51.27 0.54
N ARG A 155 1.63 50.99 -0.77
CA ARG A 155 2.02 51.97 -1.81
C ARG A 155 1.14 53.20 -1.80
N VAL A 156 -0.18 53.04 -1.72
CA VAL A 156 -1.12 54.17 -1.60
C VAL A 156 -0.82 55.02 -0.35
N ALA A 157 -0.40 54.37 0.73
CA ALA A 157 -0.01 55.02 1.97
C ALA A 157 1.46 55.50 2.02
N ALA A 158 2.21 55.42 0.91
CA ALA A 158 3.65 55.71 0.84
C ALA A 158 4.50 54.97 1.91
N LYS A 159 4.11 53.71 2.22
CA LYS A 159 4.83 52.80 3.12
C LYS A 159 5.62 51.77 2.31
N ASN A 160 6.67 51.22 2.92
CA ASN A 160 7.48 50.16 2.34
C ASN A 160 6.63 48.91 2.04
N THR A 161 6.86 48.30 0.88
CA THR A 161 6.26 47.02 0.49
C THR A 161 7.16 45.85 0.89
N LYS A 162 6.57 44.66 0.99
CA LYS A 162 7.31 43.41 1.23
C LYS A 162 7.39 42.59 -0.05
N PRO A 163 8.40 41.72 -0.23
CA PRO A 163 8.41 40.76 -1.33
C PRO A 163 7.13 39.90 -1.33
N ILE A 164 6.58 39.65 -2.52
CA ILE A 164 5.44 38.75 -2.69
C ILE A 164 6.00 37.34 -2.90
N PRO A 165 5.60 36.35 -2.07
CA PRO A 165 6.04 34.98 -2.28
C PRO A 165 5.47 34.43 -3.59
N PHE A 166 6.15 33.45 -4.16
CA PHE A 166 5.64 32.71 -5.31
C PHE A 166 4.41 31.89 -4.93
N VAL A 167 3.63 31.55 -5.96
CA VAL A 167 2.36 30.80 -5.83
C VAL A 167 2.59 29.38 -5.29
N ASN A 168 3.81 28.85 -5.42
CA ASN A 168 4.22 27.59 -4.80
C ASN A 168 4.63 27.74 -3.32
N GLY A 169 4.48 28.94 -2.74
CA GLY A 169 4.81 29.24 -1.34
C GLY A 169 6.30 29.52 -1.08
N GLN A 170 7.16 29.38 -2.09
CA GLN A 170 8.58 29.71 -1.96
C GLN A 170 8.81 31.21 -2.05
N GLU A 171 9.80 31.71 -1.33
CA GLU A 171 10.28 33.08 -1.55
C GLU A 171 11.02 33.14 -2.89
N PRO A 172 10.98 34.30 -3.59
CA PRO A 172 11.80 34.50 -4.77
C PRO A 172 13.27 34.12 -4.47
N PRO A 173 13.92 33.33 -5.33
CA PRO A 173 15.33 32.99 -5.18
C PRO A 173 16.22 34.21 -4.92
N ASN A 174 17.26 34.05 -4.09
CA ASN A 174 18.15 35.15 -3.67
C ASN A 174 18.92 35.81 -4.83
N ASP A 175 18.98 35.17 -6.00
CA ASP A 175 19.58 35.70 -7.22
C ASP A 175 18.62 36.59 -8.02
N LEU A 176 17.34 36.68 -7.63
CA LEU A 176 16.38 37.61 -8.20
C LEU A 176 16.34 38.92 -7.41
N PRO A 177 16.37 40.08 -8.09
CA PRO A 177 16.30 41.38 -7.43
C PRO A 177 14.88 41.63 -6.89
N GLU A 178 14.78 42.12 -5.65
CA GLU A 178 13.49 42.46 -5.04
C GLU A 178 12.74 43.53 -5.84
N LEU A 179 11.42 43.34 -6.00
CA LEU A 179 10.56 44.27 -6.75
C LEU A 179 9.90 45.26 -5.77
N LEU A 180 10.55 46.39 -5.52
CA LEU A 180 10.05 47.42 -4.61
C LEU A 180 9.24 48.48 -5.35
N ASN A 181 9.66 48.85 -6.56
CA ASN A 181 9.04 49.85 -7.42
C ASN A 181 8.85 49.33 -8.86
N ILE A 182 8.05 50.05 -9.66
CA ILE A 182 7.76 49.64 -11.05
C ILE A 182 8.99 49.67 -11.97
N SER A 183 9.98 50.50 -11.67
CA SER A 183 11.24 50.56 -12.43
C SER A 183 12.12 49.33 -12.17
N ASP A 184 12.01 48.70 -10.99
CA ASP A 184 12.69 47.43 -10.71
C ASP A 184 12.19 46.35 -11.68
N VAL A 185 10.88 46.31 -11.95
CA VAL A 185 10.28 45.41 -12.96
C VAL A 185 10.84 45.69 -14.36
N ASP A 186 11.04 46.97 -14.71
CA ASP A 186 11.58 47.34 -16.02
C ASP A 186 13.05 46.98 -16.20
N SER A 187 13.81 46.98 -15.08
CA SER A 187 15.23 46.62 -15.05
C SER A 187 15.52 45.12 -15.16
N LEU A 188 14.49 44.27 -15.02
CA LEU A 188 14.65 42.83 -15.09
C LEU A 188 15.12 42.37 -16.47
N ASN A 189 16.14 41.51 -16.48
CA ASN A 189 16.49 40.78 -17.69
C ASN A 189 15.44 39.71 -18.02
N LEU A 190 15.46 39.22 -19.26
CA LEU A 190 14.45 38.29 -19.76
C LEU A 190 14.36 36.99 -18.96
N ASN A 191 15.48 36.46 -18.47
CA ASN A 191 15.49 35.23 -17.68
C ASN A 191 14.89 35.45 -16.30
N GLN A 192 15.22 36.56 -15.63
CA GLN A 192 14.62 36.93 -14.35
C GLN A 192 13.12 37.14 -14.49
N LEU A 193 12.68 37.83 -15.55
CA LEU A 193 11.28 38.06 -15.86
C LEU A 193 10.52 36.74 -16.04
N LYS A 194 11.07 35.79 -16.81
CA LYS A 194 10.51 34.44 -16.96
C LYS A 194 10.40 33.71 -15.62
N THR A 195 11.44 33.78 -14.79
CA THR A 195 11.43 33.14 -13.47
C THR A 195 10.34 33.72 -12.57
N TYR A 196 10.19 35.05 -12.54
CA TYR A 196 9.13 35.72 -11.79
C TYR A 196 7.73 35.34 -12.29
N VAL A 197 7.49 35.47 -13.60
CA VAL A 197 6.19 35.17 -14.23
C VAL A 197 5.82 33.70 -13.98
N LYS A 198 6.78 32.77 -14.12
CA LYS A 198 6.57 31.35 -13.81
C LYS A 198 6.33 31.10 -12.32
N GLY A 199 7.04 31.80 -11.43
CA GLY A 199 6.86 31.72 -9.98
C GLY A 199 5.47 32.17 -9.52
N TYR A 200 4.87 33.13 -10.23
CA TYR A 200 3.48 33.57 -10.01
C TYR A 200 2.44 32.77 -10.79
N ASP A 201 2.81 31.59 -11.30
CA ASP A 201 1.95 30.68 -12.06
C ASP A 201 1.25 31.37 -13.25
N GLN A 202 1.96 32.31 -13.89
CA GLN A 202 1.46 33.01 -15.07
C GLN A 202 1.94 32.32 -16.34
N SER A 203 0.98 32.08 -17.23
CA SER A 203 1.28 31.61 -18.58
C SER A 203 1.77 32.77 -19.44
N PHE A 204 2.80 32.48 -20.23
CA PHE A 204 3.32 33.40 -21.24
C PHE A 204 3.68 32.63 -22.51
N ASP A 205 3.57 33.33 -23.64
CA ASP A 205 4.02 32.81 -24.93
C ASP A 205 5.52 33.10 -25.08
N GLU A 206 6.27 32.17 -25.66
CA GLU A 206 7.66 32.38 -26.07
C GLU A 206 7.80 33.44 -27.17
N ASN A 207 6.72 33.96 -27.75
CA ASN A 207 6.75 35.08 -28.70
C ASN A 207 6.16 36.36 -28.09
N GLU A 208 5.81 36.35 -26.79
CA GLU A 208 5.21 37.50 -26.12
C GLU A 208 6.24 38.64 -25.98
N PRO A 209 5.88 39.89 -26.36
CA PRO A 209 6.77 41.02 -26.18
C PRO A 209 7.18 41.21 -24.72
N GLN A 210 8.45 41.53 -24.47
CA GLN A 210 8.96 41.71 -23.10
C GLN A 210 8.17 42.77 -22.31
N ALA A 211 7.73 43.86 -22.97
CA ALA A 211 6.89 44.88 -22.36
C ALA A 211 5.55 44.32 -21.83
N SER A 212 4.96 43.33 -22.53
CA SER A 212 3.73 42.67 -22.09
C SER A 212 3.97 41.78 -20.87
N LEU A 213 5.09 41.05 -20.84
CA LEU A 213 5.51 40.27 -19.68
C LEU A 213 5.80 41.15 -18.45
N LYS A 214 6.48 42.29 -18.66
CA LYS A 214 6.74 43.29 -17.61
C LYS A 214 5.42 43.84 -17.07
N ARG A 215 4.45 44.16 -17.94
CA ARG A 215 3.11 44.60 -17.51
C ARG A 215 2.39 43.52 -16.69
N LYS A 216 2.37 42.26 -17.16
CA LYS A 216 1.78 41.14 -16.41
C LYS A 216 2.42 40.99 -15.03
N LEU A 217 3.75 41.02 -14.97
CA LEU A 217 4.48 40.93 -13.70
C LEU A 217 4.18 42.13 -12.80
N ALA A 218 4.07 43.33 -13.36
CA ALA A 218 3.75 44.53 -12.61
C ALA A 218 2.35 44.44 -11.97
N ASP A 219 1.35 44.03 -12.75
CA ASP A 219 -0.01 43.81 -12.29
C ASP A 219 -0.07 42.79 -11.15
N TYR A 220 0.61 41.64 -11.32
CA TYR A 220 0.70 40.59 -10.30
C TYR A 220 1.42 41.05 -9.05
N SER A 221 2.47 41.86 -9.19
CA SER A 221 3.22 42.42 -8.07
C SER A 221 2.48 43.59 -7.39
N GLY A 222 1.29 43.94 -7.89
CA GLY A 222 0.41 44.96 -7.33
C GLY A 222 0.80 46.40 -7.69
N PHE A 223 1.60 46.61 -8.75
CA PHE A 223 1.96 47.93 -9.25
C PHE A 223 0.82 48.47 -10.15
N ILE A 224 -0.33 48.74 -9.52
CA ILE A 224 -1.59 49.07 -10.21
C ILE A 224 -2.11 50.47 -9.85
N THR A 225 -1.29 51.34 -9.25
CA THR A 225 -1.70 52.71 -8.98
C THR A 225 -1.89 53.49 -10.29
N PRO A 226 -2.69 54.58 -10.32
CA PRO A 226 -2.89 55.37 -11.54
C PRO A 226 -1.60 55.93 -12.14
N GLN A 227 -0.58 56.19 -11.32
CA GLN A 227 0.74 56.64 -11.79
C GLN A 227 1.53 55.50 -12.43
N GLU A 228 1.46 54.30 -11.86
CA GLU A 228 2.14 53.10 -12.35
C GLU A 228 1.47 52.53 -13.61
N SER A 229 0.15 52.67 -13.75
CA SER A 229 -0.56 52.22 -14.96
C SER A 229 -0.17 53.03 -16.20
N LEU A 230 0.25 54.30 -16.01
CA LEU A 230 0.77 55.17 -17.06
C LEU A 230 2.26 54.95 -17.36
N TYR A 231 2.96 54.11 -16.59
CA TYR A 231 4.37 53.81 -16.84
C TYR A 231 4.54 53.04 -18.15
N GLU A 232 5.41 53.53 -19.02
CA GLU A 232 5.77 52.86 -20.28
C GLU A 232 7.03 52.01 -20.05
N PHE A 233 6.89 50.69 -20.18
CA PHE A 233 8.02 49.76 -20.06
C PHE A 233 8.95 49.88 -21.27
N SER A 234 10.25 49.79 -21.03
CA SER A 234 11.23 49.76 -22.11
C SER A 234 11.01 48.53 -22.99
N GLU A 235 10.84 48.77 -24.29
CA GLU A 235 10.89 47.74 -25.33
C GLU A 235 12.34 47.28 -25.43
N GLY A 236 12.69 46.22 -24.71
CA GLY A 236 13.94 45.52 -24.98
C GLY A 236 13.91 45.06 -26.44
N ASN A 237 14.91 45.44 -27.24
CA ASN A 237 15.02 45.07 -28.66
C ASN A 237 15.20 43.56 -28.91
N GLU A 238 15.10 42.73 -27.87
CA GLU A 238 15.28 41.29 -27.93
C GLU A 238 13.90 40.63 -27.85
N THR A 239 13.45 40.09 -28.98
CA THR A 239 12.36 39.11 -28.92
C THR A 239 12.89 37.84 -28.27
N LEU A 240 12.03 37.09 -27.58
CA LEU A 240 12.37 35.84 -26.89
C LEU A 240 13.11 34.79 -27.75
N ARG A 241 13.05 34.91 -29.08
CA ARG A 241 13.77 34.06 -30.04
C ARG A 241 15.23 34.47 -30.25
N ASP A 242 15.56 35.75 -30.10
CA ASP A 242 16.87 36.29 -30.52
C ASP A 242 18.01 35.81 -29.61
N VAL A 243 17.71 35.49 -28.34
CA VAL A 243 18.69 34.98 -27.38
C VAL A 243 19.05 33.50 -27.63
N GLY A 244 18.20 32.77 -28.35
CA GLY A 244 18.41 31.34 -28.64
C GLY A 244 19.34 31.05 -29.83
N ASN A 245 19.75 32.06 -30.61
CA ASN A 245 20.40 31.87 -31.92
C ASN A 245 21.80 32.49 -32.04
N ILE A 246 22.53 32.65 -30.94
CA ILE A 246 23.85 33.31 -30.93
C ILE A 246 25.01 32.38 -31.36
N ASN A 247 24.74 31.16 -31.84
CA ASN A 247 25.77 30.22 -32.33
C ASN A 247 25.94 30.22 -33.87
N SER A 248 25.32 31.16 -34.59
CA SER A 248 25.48 31.25 -36.05
C SER A 248 26.69 32.11 -36.43
N THR A 249 27.80 31.43 -36.70
CA THR A 249 29.06 31.87 -37.34
C THR A 249 28.96 33.09 -38.28
N PRO A 250 29.87 34.08 -38.20
CA PRO A 250 29.89 35.20 -39.14
C PRO A 250 30.42 34.72 -40.50
N SER A 251 29.58 34.75 -41.53
CA SER A 251 30.02 34.52 -42.90
C SER A 251 30.76 35.74 -43.43
N LEU A 252 32.08 35.59 -43.61
CA LEU A 252 32.94 36.53 -44.31
C LEU A 252 32.44 36.73 -45.76
N ARG A 253 31.85 37.88 -46.06
CA ARG A 253 31.66 38.34 -47.45
C ARG A 253 33.01 38.80 -48.02
N ARG A 254 33.67 37.86 -48.69
CA ARG A 254 34.74 38.10 -49.64
C ARG A 254 34.10 38.50 -50.98
N THR A 255 34.06 39.79 -51.31
CA THR A 255 33.82 40.21 -52.69
C THR A 255 35.14 40.53 -53.36
N SER A 256 35.49 39.63 -54.26
CA SER A 256 36.66 39.68 -55.12
C SER A 256 36.53 40.78 -56.16
N ARG A 257 37.59 41.58 -56.22
CA ARG A 257 38.07 42.40 -57.32
C ARG A 257 38.22 41.54 -58.59
N ARG A 258 37.68 41.99 -59.74
CA ARG A 258 38.35 41.86 -61.06
C ARG A 258 37.61 42.56 -62.21
N HIS A 259 38.42 43.35 -62.93
CA HIS A 259 38.34 43.92 -64.28
C HIS A 259 37.23 44.92 -64.60
#